data_AF-A0A1F5FX36-F1
#
_entry.id   AF-A0A1F5FX36-F1
#
_cell.length_a   1.000
_cell.length_b   1.000
_cell.length_c   1.000
_cell.angle_alpha   90.00
_cell.angle_beta   90.00
_cell.angle_gamma   90.00
#
_symmetry.space_group_name_H-M   'P 1'
#
loop_
_entity.id
_entity.type
_entity.pdbx_description
1 polymer ?
#
loop_
_entity_poly.entity_id
_entity_poly.type
_entity_poly.pdbx_seq_one_letter_code
_entity_poly.pdbx_strand_id
1 'polypeptide(L)'
;MPSPLLFDFHNKIITVPIADSSLDVQFLIDEIRSAEQNLAPGIAYNKIADAFGKQDLGGGVRVGITVVLLDGWKVAFAARPGPSTVSVTISGGNFVGEAGANPISPTAYTQVTVAQSTSATLVSSEADTNLVYLVETLRSMHPAFGTAYYWDPDNGNDANAGTSPSTAKKTFAATQALTSSGNNDVIFCRPTGSGGTSTSTETLNITTNNLKVRGPGNSMQLIPTATTDPTVTIAANNVEVSGFYIQTAATGSQNAISIEGNNILARDCWVGSSQNHGVTITNSARFRMLTSVIENCEGNGINLGNNTTQALISKAIIYNCQNGILLSGTTVNDNIIENSLIYKNTAYGISIGTGVNRTSVRSQNTIINNTSGNTTDSGTDSYIETPTGGASASEIADAVWDEVISSHTTSGTTGRALKDTKLKATLASIK
;
A
#
# COMPACT_ATOMS: atom_id res chain seq x y z
N MET A 1 -18.62 -12.43 -35.08
CA MET A 1 -20.09 -12.47 -34.92
C MET A 1 -20.53 -13.80 -35.51
N PRO A 2 -21.28 -14.64 -34.77
CA PRO A 2 -21.84 -15.87 -35.33
C PRO A 2 -22.74 -15.54 -36.53
N SER A 3 -22.83 -16.48 -37.49
CA SER A 3 -23.67 -16.30 -38.66
C SER A 3 -25.15 -16.42 -38.27
N PRO A 4 -26.07 -15.69 -38.94
CA PRO A 4 -27.51 -15.80 -38.68
C PRO A 4 -28.01 -17.25 -38.87
N LEU A 5 -28.91 -17.69 -37.99
CA LEU A 5 -29.46 -19.04 -38.06
C LEU A 5 -30.51 -19.15 -39.18
N LEU A 6 -30.57 -20.32 -39.83
CA LEU A 6 -31.56 -20.58 -40.88
C LEU A 6 -32.71 -21.42 -40.33
N PHE A 7 -33.95 -20.95 -40.49
CA PHE A 7 -35.14 -21.58 -39.93
C PHE A 7 -35.97 -22.25 -41.03
N ASP A 8 -36.09 -23.57 -40.96
CA ASP A 8 -37.02 -24.35 -41.78
C ASP A 8 -38.26 -24.70 -40.96
N PHE A 9 -39.33 -23.92 -41.16
CA PHE A 9 -40.60 -24.08 -40.45
C PHE A 9 -41.39 -25.32 -40.87
N HIS A 10 -41.13 -25.88 -42.05
CA HIS A 10 -41.82 -27.07 -42.53
C HIS A 10 -41.25 -28.33 -41.86
N ASN A 11 -39.93 -28.45 -41.86
CA ASN A 11 -39.22 -29.58 -41.25
C ASN A 11 -38.90 -29.37 -39.76
N LYS A 12 -39.14 -28.17 -39.23
CA LYS A 12 -38.83 -27.76 -37.85
C LYS A 12 -37.35 -27.89 -37.52
N ILE A 13 -36.49 -27.40 -38.40
CA ILE A 13 -35.03 -27.47 -38.26
C ILE A 13 -34.44 -26.06 -38.20
N ILE A 14 -33.61 -25.81 -37.18
CA ILE A 14 -32.77 -24.62 -37.07
C ILE A 14 -31.36 -25.02 -37.50
N THR A 15 -30.90 -24.47 -38.62
CA THR A 15 -29.58 -24.80 -39.17
C THR A 15 -28.55 -23.77 -38.77
N VAL A 16 -27.49 -24.24 -38.09
CA VAL A 16 -26.27 -23.48 -37.83
C VAL A 16 -25.40 -23.50 -39.10
N PRO A 17 -25.05 -22.34 -39.67
CA PRO A 17 -24.31 -22.28 -40.93
C PRO A 17 -22.93 -22.96 -40.87
N ILE A 18 -22.41 -23.35 -42.04
CA ILE A 18 -21.14 -24.07 -42.16
C ILE A 18 -19.93 -23.27 -41.66
N ALA A 19 -20.03 -21.95 -41.54
CA ALA A 19 -18.95 -21.12 -41.01
C ALA A 19 -18.74 -21.32 -39.50
N ASP A 20 -19.75 -21.77 -38.77
CA ASP A 20 -19.73 -21.85 -37.30
C ASP A 20 -19.53 -23.29 -36.82
N SER A 21 -18.66 -23.47 -35.84
CA SER A 21 -18.39 -24.75 -35.16
C SER A 21 -18.90 -24.80 -33.72
N SER A 22 -19.49 -23.70 -33.25
CA SER A 22 -20.08 -23.59 -31.91
C SER A 22 -21.39 -22.81 -31.97
N LEU A 23 -22.36 -23.20 -31.15
CA LEU A 23 -23.61 -22.48 -30.93
C LEU A 23 -23.76 -22.16 -29.43
N ASP A 24 -23.87 -20.87 -29.12
CA ASP A 24 -24.23 -20.42 -27.78
C ASP A 24 -25.76 -20.42 -27.59
N VAL A 25 -26.25 -20.96 -26.48
CA VAL A 25 -27.68 -21.10 -26.18
C VAL A 25 -28.37 -19.74 -26.03
N GLN A 26 -27.65 -18.71 -25.55
CA GLN A 26 -28.20 -17.36 -25.50
C GLN A 26 -28.39 -16.80 -26.91
N PHE A 27 -27.40 -16.97 -27.78
CA PHE A 27 -27.54 -16.57 -29.19
C PHE A 27 -28.69 -17.31 -29.89
N LEU A 28 -28.83 -18.61 -29.63
CA LEU A 28 -29.93 -19.42 -30.17
C LEU A 28 -31.30 -18.86 -29.77
N ILE A 29 -31.53 -18.55 -28.50
CA ILE A 29 -32.83 -18.04 -28.06
C ILE A 29 -33.12 -16.66 -28.62
N ASP A 30 -32.10 -15.79 -28.75
CA ASP A 30 -32.28 -14.44 -29.30
C ASP A 30 -32.66 -14.49 -30.79
N GLU A 31 -32.01 -15.37 -31.57
CA GLU A 31 -32.36 -15.60 -32.97
C GLU A 31 -33.75 -16.24 -33.13
N ILE A 32 -34.13 -17.17 -32.23
CA ILE A 32 -35.49 -17.74 -32.21
C ILE A 32 -36.53 -16.64 -31.97
N ARG A 33 -36.30 -15.75 -30.99
CA ARG A 33 -37.24 -14.64 -30.72
C ARG A 33 -37.33 -13.66 -31.89
N SER A 34 -36.20 -13.39 -32.54
CA SER A 34 -36.17 -12.60 -33.78
C SER A 34 -36.97 -13.28 -34.90
N ALA A 35 -36.81 -14.59 -35.09
CA ALA A 35 -37.57 -15.34 -36.09
C ALA A 35 -39.07 -15.37 -35.78
N GLU A 36 -39.47 -15.64 -34.53
CA GLU A 36 -40.86 -15.64 -34.08
C GLU A 36 -41.53 -14.26 -34.26
N GLN A 37 -40.78 -13.17 -34.02
CA GLN A 37 -41.27 -11.80 -34.19
C GLN A 37 -41.47 -11.42 -35.67
N ASN A 38 -40.64 -11.96 -36.57
CA ASN A 38 -40.65 -11.62 -38.00
C ASN A 38 -41.60 -12.50 -38.84
N LEU A 39 -42.26 -13.49 -38.24
CA LEU A 39 -43.29 -14.30 -38.91
C LEU A 39 -44.58 -13.48 -39.06
N ALA A 40 -44.85 -13.03 -40.28
CA ALA A 40 -46.17 -12.48 -40.64
C ALA A 40 -47.03 -13.58 -41.28
N PRO A 41 -48.21 -13.94 -40.74
CA PRO A 41 -48.80 -13.57 -39.45
C PRO A 41 -48.37 -14.52 -38.32
N GLY A 42 -47.91 -13.98 -37.20
CA GLY A 42 -47.30 -14.70 -36.06
C GLY A 42 -48.23 -15.63 -35.26
N ILE A 43 -49.39 -15.98 -35.82
CA ILE A 43 -50.37 -16.93 -35.29
C ILE A 43 -50.31 -18.28 -36.05
N ALA A 44 -49.67 -18.33 -37.22
CA ALA A 44 -49.67 -19.54 -38.06
C ALA A 44 -48.77 -20.67 -37.56
N TYR A 45 -47.82 -20.37 -36.66
CA TYR A 45 -46.85 -21.33 -36.16
C TYR A 45 -46.83 -21.32 -34.63
N ASN A 46 -46.75 -22.51 -34.06
CA ASN A 46 -46.54 -22.66 -32.64
C ASN A 46 -45.15 -22.17 -32.23
N LYS A 47 -45.01 -21.88 -30.93
CA LYS A 47 -43.76 -21.43 -30.30
C LYS A 47 -42.63 -22.43 -30.54
N ILE A 48 -41.44 -21.94 -30.90
CA ILE A 48 -40.29 -22.76 -31.25
C ILE A 48 -39.56 -23.27 -29.99
N ALA A 49 -39.42 -22.42 -28.98
CA ALA A 49 -38.69 -22.75 -27.76
C ALA A 49 -39.14 -21.99 -26.51
N ASP A 50 -39.09 -22.66 -25.36
CA ASP A 50 -39.13 -22.06 -24.04
C ASP A 50 -37.73 -21.80 -23.51
N ALA A 51 -37.60 -20.75 -22.68
CA ALA A 51 -36.35 -20.42 -22.00
C ALA A 51 -36.63 -20.05 -20.55
N PHE A 52 -35.86 -20.63 -19.64
CA PHE A 52 -35.95 -20.44 -18.20
C PHE A 52 -34.61 -19.99 -17.62
N GLY A 53 -34.63 -19.28 -16.49
CA GLY A 53 -33.44 -18.79 -15.81
C GLY A 53 -33.16 -17.33 -16.10
N LYS A 54 -31.87 -16.94 -16.10
CA LYS A 54 -31.41 -15.54 -16.24
C LYS A 54 -31.93 -14.56 -15.18
N GLN A 55 -32.57 -15.04 -14.12
CA GLN A 55 -32.98 -14.22 -12.99
C GLN A 55 -31.75 -13.59 -12.34
N ASP A 56 -31.80 -12.29 -12.14
CA ASP A 56 -30.79 -11.54 -11.39
C ASP A 56 -30.93 -11.87 -9.90
N LEU A 57 -29.84 -12.31 -9.28
CA LEU A 57 -29.76 -12.63 -7.86
C LEU A 57 -29.09 -11.49 -7.06
N GLY A 58 -28.78 -10.36 -7.69
CA GLY A 58 -28.02 -9.26 -7.10
C GLY A 58 -26.51 -9.45 -7.22
N GLY A 59 -25.74 -8.37 -7.11
CA GLY A 59 -24.27 -8.43 -7.16
C GLY A 59 -23.69 -8.88 -8.51
N GLY A 60 -24.43 -8.75 -9.60
CA GLY A 60 -24.03 -9.23 -10.93
C GLY A 60 -24.23 -10.73 -11.16
N VAL A 61 -24.90 -11.43 -10.23
CA VAL A 61 -25.19 -12.85 -10.31
C VAL A 61 -26.46 -13.09 -11.14
N ARG A 62 -26.42 -14.03 -12.09
CA ARG A 62 -27.63 -14.49 -12.82
C ARG A 62 -27.71 -16.01 -12.82
N VAL A 63 -28.93 -16.54 -12.75
CA VAL A 63 -29.18 -17.99 -12.95
C VAL A 63 -28.85 -18.38 -14.39
N GLY A 64 -28.20 -19.53 -14.61
CA GLY A 64 -27.94 -20.06 -15.96
C GLY A 64 -29.21 -20.25 -16.79
N ILE A 65 -29.11 -20.13 -18.12
CA ILE A 65 -30.25 -20.29 -19.01
C ILE A 65 -30.49 -21.78 -19.33
N THR A 66 -31.76 -22.19 -19.35
CA THR A 66 -32.21 -23.49 -19.86
C THR A 66 -33.16 -23.26 -21.01
N VAL A 67 -32.83 -23.78 -22.19
CA VAL A 67 -33.68 -23.71 -23.39
C VAL A 67 -34.26 -25.07 -23.69
N VAL A 68 -35.58 -25.09 -23.90
CA VAL A 68 -36.37 -26.28 -24.27
C VAL A 68 -36.94 -26.06 -25.66
N LEU A 69 -36.52 -26.87 -26.64
CA LEU A 69 -37.15 -26.86 -27.98
C LEU A 69 -38.50 -27.56 -27.92
N LEU A 70 -39.54 -26.90 -28.43
CA LEU A 70 -40.93 -27.36 -28.38
C LEU A 70 -41.34 -27.98 -29.71
N ASP A 71 -42.46 -28.71 -29.71
CA ASP A 71 -43.15 -29.16 -30.93
C ASP A 71 -42.29 -29.94 -31.93
N GLY A 72 -41.25 -30.62 -31.44
CA GLY A 72 -40.33 -31.41 -32.25
C GLY A 72 -39.29 -30.61 -33.04
N TRP A 73 -39.10 -29.32 -32.72
CA TRP A 73 -38.01 -28.53 -33.28
C TRP A 73 -36.64 -29.11 -32.92
N LYS A 74 -35.71 -29.04 -33.87
CA LYS A 74 -34.33 -29.53 -33.71
C LYS A 74 -33.30 -28.56 -34.26
N VAL A 75 -32.10 -28.61 -33.67
CA VAL A 75 -30.92 -27.91 -34.19
C VAL A 75 -30.09 -28.87 -35.05
N ALA A 76 -29.66 -28.41 -36.22
CA ALA A 76 -28.72 -29.09 -37.11
C ALA A 76 -27.51 -28.18 -37.37
N PHE A 77 -26.31 -28.73 -37.43
CA PHE A 77 -25.18 -28.02 -38.01
C PHE A 77 -25.14 -28.30 -39.51
N ALA A 78 -24.72 -27.36 -40.35
CA ALA A 78 -24.58 -27.63 -41.77
C ALA A 78 -23.61 -28.81 -42.01
N ALA A 79 -23.95 -29.67 -42.98
CA ALA A 79 -23.15 -30.83 -43.36
C ALA A 79 -21.71 -30.41 -43.74
N ARG A 80 -20.74 -31.25 -43.38
CA ARG A 80 -19.31 -30.99 -43.65
C ARG A 80 -18.85 -31.76 -44.89
N PRO A 81 -17.80 -31.30 -45.61
CA PRO A 81 -17.38 -31.92 -46.87
C PRO A 81 -16.77 -33.33 -46.76
N GLY A 82 -16.58 -33.88 -45.54
CA GLY A 82 -16.08 -35.24 -45.32
C GLY A 82 -14.64 -35.48 -45.79
N PRO A 83 -14.10 -36.71 -45.66
CA PRO A 83 -14.72 -37.91 -45.08
C PRO A 83 -14.64 -37.98 -43.55
N SER A 84 -13.88 -37.09 -42.89
CA SER A 84 -13.78 -37.05 -41.42
C SER A 84 -14.92 -36.25 -40.79
N THR A 85 -15.36 -36.67 -39.60
CA THR A 85 -16.34 -35.94 -38.80
C THR A 85 -15.70 -34.72 -38.14
N VAL A 86 -16.37 -33.57 -38.19
CA VAL A 86 -15.99 -32.37 -37.43
C VAL A 86 -16.79 -32.32 -36.14
N SER A 87 -16.10 -32.13 -35.01
CA SER A 87 -16.76 -31.90 -33.73
C SER A 87 -17.29 -30.46 -33.67
N VAL A 88 -18.56 -30.33 -33.30
CA VAL A 88 -19.26 -29.05 -33.13
C VAL A 88 -19.94 -29.03 -31.78
N THR A 89 -20.01 -27.85 -31.15
CA THR A 89 -20.38 -27.75 -29.73
C THR A 89 -21.58 -26.83 -29.53
N ILE A 90 -22.51 -27.23 -28.66
CA ILE A 90 -23.54 -26.35 -28.10
C ILE A 90 -23.20 -26.06 -26.63
N SER A 91 -23.13 -24.79 -26.24
CA SER A 91 -22.73 -24.36 -24.88
C SER A 91 -23.49 -23.12 -24.40
N GLY A 92 -23.21 -22.65 -23.17
CA GLY A 92 -23.82 -21.42 -22.64
C GLY A 92 -25.09 -21.63 -21.81
N GLY A 93 -25.51 -22.88 -21.61
CA GLY A 93 -26.68 -23.22 -20.78
C GLY A 93 -27.06 -24.70 -20.85
N ASN A 94 -28.26 -25.01 -20.40
CA ASN A 94 -28.87 -26.32 -20.61
C ASN A 94 -29.71 -26.29 -21.87
N PHE A 95 -29.55 -27.32 -22.70
CA PHE A 95 -30.23 -27.45 -23.97
C PHE A 95 -30.88 -28.83 -24.07
N VAL A 96 -32.21 -28.85 -24.17
CA VAL A 96 -33.03 -30.07 -24.14
C VAL A 96 -34.20 -29.95 -25.13
N GLY A 97 -34.72 -31.10 -25.58
CA GLY A 97 -35.98 -31.16 -26.31
C GLY A 97 -37.16 -31.45 -25.39
N GLU A 98 -38.36 -31.09 -25.84
CA GLU A 98 -39.61 -31.39 -25.14
C GLU A 98 -39.75 -32.89 -24.80
N ALA A 99 -40.24 -33.18 -23.60
CA ALA A 99 -40.48 -34.54 -23.09
C ALA A 99 -39.26 -35.51 -23.19
N GLY A 100 -38.03 -34.97 -23.17
CA GLY A 100 -36.81 -35.78 -23.28
C GLY A 100 -36.47 -36.21 -24.71
N ALA A 101 -37.14 -35.65 -25.72
CA ALA A 101 -36.79 -35.86 -27.12
C ALA A 101 -35.38 -35.32 -27.40
N ASN A 102 -34.67 -35.97 -28.34
CA ASN A 102 -33.37 -35.50 -28.77
C ASN A 102 -33.52 -34.19 -29.58
N PRO A 103 -32.96 -33.05 -29.11
CA PRO A 103 -33.08 -31.76 -29.78
C PRO A 103 -32.12 -31.62 -30.98
N ILE A 104 -31.30 -32.65 -31.27
CA ILE A 104 -30.33 -32.62 -32.35
C ILE A 104 -30.83 -33.38 -33.57
N SER A 105 -30.76 -32.73 -34.73
CA SER A 105 -30.92 -33.38 -36.03
C SER A 105 -29.54 -33.71 -36.62
N PRO A 106 -29.22 -34.98 -36.88
CA PRO A 106 -27.91 -35.38 -37.39
C PRO A 106 -27.73 -34.94 -38.85
N THR A 107 -26.50 -34.59 -39.19
CA THR A 107 -26.07 -34.20 -40.54
C THR A 107 -24.77 -34.90 -40.91
N ALA A 108 -24.47 -35.00 -42.21
CA ALA A 108 -23.28 -35.70 -42.68
C ALA A 108 -22.00 -35.06 -42.14
N TYR A 109 -21.09 -35.91 -41.63
CA TYR A 109 -19.75 -35.54 -41.18
C TYR A 109 -19.71 -34.50 -40.02
N THR A 110 -20.75 -34.46 -39.19
CA THR A 110 -20.81 -33.64 -37.97
C THR A 110 -20.98 -34.50 -36.74
N GLN A 111 -20.20 -34.25 -35.69
CA GLN A 111 -20.39 -34.82 -34.37
C GLN A 111 -20.76 -33.71 -33.39
N VAL A 112 -22.01 -33.71 -32.92
CA VAL A 112 -22.51 -32.67 -32.01
C VAL A 112 -22.25 -33.06 -30.56
N THR A 113 -21.57 -32.20 -29.82
CA THR A 113 -21.37 -32.32 -28.37
C THR A 113 -22.17 -31.23 -27.68
N VAL A 114 -23.09 -31.61 -26.78
CA VAL A 114 -23.84 -30.64 -25.96
C VAL A 114 -23.16 -30.53 -24.59
N ALA A 115 -22.52 -29.39 -24.34
CA ALA A 115 -21.91 -29.08 -23.06
C ALA A 115 -22.99 -28.53 -22.11
N GLN A 116 -23.70 -29.42 -21.42
CA GLN A 116 -24.72 -29.06 -20.44
C GLN A 116 -24.10 -28.57 -19.13
N SER A 117 -24.76 -27.61 -18.48
CA SER A 117 -24.30 -27.01 -17.22
C SER A 117 -25.07 -27.59 -16.03
N THR A 118 -24.39 -28.30 -15.13
CA THR A 118 -24.96 -28.70 -13.82
C THR A 118 -25.01 -27.47 -12.92
N SER A 119 -26.11 -26.70 -12.95
CA SER A 119 -26.30 -25.44 -12.17
C SER A 119 -25.05 -24.56 -12.10
N ALA A 120 -24.84 -23.71 -13.09
CA ALA A 120 -23.74 -22.75 -13.09
C ALA A 120 -24.00 -21.64 -12.04
N THR A 121 -23.62 -21.89 -10.78
CA THR A 121 -23.37 -20.82 -9.81
C THR A 121 -21.96 -20.30 -10.09
N LEU A 122 -21.85 -19.10 -10.68
CA LEU A 122 -20.59 -18.37 -10.73
C LEU A 122 -20.25 -17.93 -9.29
N VAL A 123 -19.38 -18.68 -8.63
CA VAL A 123 -18.86 -18.33 -7.31
C VAL A 123 -17.70 -17.36 -7.51
N SER A 124 -17.88 -16.10 -7.13
CA SER A 124 -16.76 -15.26 -6.68
C SER A 124 -16.50 -15.62 -5.21
N SER A 125 -15.30 -16.08 -4.87
CA SER A 125 -15.01 -16.69 -3.58
C SER A 125 -15.11 -15.69 -2.41
N GLU A 126 -15.76 -16.07 -1.30
CA GLU A 126 -15.54 -15.43 0.01
C GLU A 126 -14.19 -15.83 0.64
N ALA A 127 -13.49 -16.81 0.06
CA ALA A 127 -12.20 -17.29 0.55
C ALA A 127 -11.14 -16.19 0.51
N ASP A 128 -11.22 -15.26 -0.45
CA ASP A 128 -10.30 -14.12 -0.56
C ASP A 128 -10.43 -13.17 0.65
N THR A 129 -11.64 -12.99 1.18
CA THR A 129 -11.86 -12.14 2.35
C THR A 129 -11.26 -12.77 3.60
N ASN A 130 -11.52 -14.05 3.86
CA ASN A 130 -10.95 -14.76 5.01
C ASN A 130 -9.40 -14.81 4.97
N LEU A 131 -8.81 -14.91 3.78
CA LEU A 131 -7.36 -14.82 3.60
C LEU A 131 -6.83 -13.42 3.89
N VAL A 132 -7.52 -12.36 3.45
CA VAL A 132 -7.16 -10.97 3.82
C VAL A 132 -7.20 -10.78 5.33
N TYR A 133 -8.26 -11.24 6.01
CA TYR A 133 -8.33 -11.17 7.47
C TYR A 133 -7.20 -11.96 8.14
N LEU A 134 -6.90 -13.17 7.67
CA LEU A 134 -5.80 -13.96 8.21
C LEU A 134 -4.45 -13.25 8.05
N VAL A 135 -4.15 -12.74 6.85
CA VAL A 135 -2.87 -12.08 6.58
C VAL A 135 -2.75 -10.76 7.35
N GLU A 136 -3.81 -9.96 7.39
CA GLU A 136 -3.77 -8.66 8.06
C GLU A 136 -3.80 -8.77 9.59
N THR A 137 -4.41 -9.82 10.17
CA THR A 137 -4.36 -10.08 11.61
C THR A 137 -2.97 -10.54 12.10
N LEU A 138 -2.13 -11.09 11.21
CA LEU A 138 -0.74 -11.37 11.51
C LEU A 138 0.14 -10.11 11.56
N ARG A 139 -0.36 -8.97 11.05
CA ARG A 139 0.34 -7.69 11.18
C ARG A 139 0.14 -7.15 12.60
N SER A 140 1.22 -6.66 13.20
CA SER A 140 1.17 -6.10 14.54
C SER A 140 0.45 -4.75 14.63
N MET A 141 0.39 -3.99 13.53
CA MET A 141 -0.20 -2.64 13.49
C MET A 141 -0.77 -2.31 12.11
N HIS A 142 -1.72 -1.37 12.10
CA HIS A 142 -2.38 -0.81 10.92
C HIS A 142 -2.84 -1.85 9.88
N PRO A 143 -3.64 -2.86 10.28
CA PRO A 143 -4.22 -3.81 9.34
C PRO A 143 -5.17 -3.11 8.34
N ALA A 144 -5.18 -3.59 7.11
CA ALA A 144 -6.03 -3.12 6.02
C ALA A 144 -7.12 -4.13 5.72
N PHE A 145 -8.29 -3.98 6.34
CA PHE A 145 -9.46 -4.82 6.08
C PHE A 145 -10.37 -4.28 4.97
N GLY A 146 -10.03 -3.13 4.38
CA GLY A 146 -10.78 -2.50 3.31
C GLY A 146 -10.44 -3.05 1.92
N THR A 147 -10.74 -2.25 0.91
CA THR A 147 -10.50 -2.63 -0.49
C THR A 147 -9.04 -2.42 -0.85
N ALA A 148 -8.49 -3.33 -1.66
CA ALA A 148 -7.16 -3.20 -2.25
C ALA A 148 -7.24 -2.51 -3.61
N TYR A 149 -6.46 -1.45 -3.77
CA TYR A 149 -6.26 -0.75 -5.03
C TYR A 149 -4.79 -0.81 -5.47
N TYR A 150 -4.56 -0.69 -6.77
CA TYR A 150 -3.24 -0.87 -7.37
C TYR A 150 -2.82 0.38 -8.15
N TRP A 151 -1.59 0.80 -7.88
CA TRP A 151 -0.90 1.91 -8.53
C TRP A 151 0.38 1.39 -9.20
N ASP A 152 0.55 1.69 -10.49
CA ASP A 152 1.77 1.38 -11.25
C ASP A 152 2.24 2.65 -11.98
N PRO A 153 3.27 3.34 -11.48
CA PRO A 153 3.75 4.58 -12.10
C PRO A 153 4.36 4.37 -13.49
N ASP A 154 4.90 3.18 -13.78
CA ASP A 154 5.56 2.90 -15.06
C ASP A 154 4.51 2.69 -16.16
N ASN A 155 3.65 1.69 -15.98
CA ASN A 155 2.79 1.17 -17.03
C ASN A 155 1.28 1.26 -16.72
N GLY A 156 0.91 1.83 -15.57
CA GLY A 156 -0.50 2.04 -15.22
C GLY A 156 -1.22 3.01 -16.16
N ASN A 157 -2.55 3.02 -16.09
CA ASN A 157 -3.41 3.94 -16.83
C ASN A 157 -4.55 4.44 -15.92
N ASP A 158 -4.71 5.76 -15.81
CA ASP A 158 -5.73 6.35 -14.93
C ASP A 158 -7.17 6.11 -15.38
N ALA A 159 -7.38 5.63 -16.62
CA ALA A 159 -8.67 5.14 -17.07
C ALA A 159 -9.02 3.73 -16.52
N ASN A 160 -8.04 2.98 -15.99
CA ASN A 160 -8.27 1.63 -15.49
C ASN A 160 -9.10 1.63 -14.19
N ALA A 161 -9.66 0.47 -13.81
CA ALA A 161 -10.45 0.36 -12.59
C ALA A 161 -9.63 0.48 -11.30
N GLY A 162 -8.34 0.10 -11.31
CA GLY A 162 -7.47 0.12 -10.13
C GLY A 162 -7.69 -1.03 -9.16
N THR A 163 -8.57 -1.98 -9.44
CA THR A 163 -8.99 -3.06 -8.51
C THR A 163 -8.22 -4.37 -8.68
N SER A 164 -7.32 -4.45 -9.67
CA SER A 164 -6.42 -5.58 -9.85
C SER A 164 -5.03 -5.10 -10.30
N PRO A 165 -3.97 -5.92 -10.12
CA PRO A 165 -2.64 -5.53 -10.56
C PRO A 165 -2.52 -5.27 -12.07
N SER A 166 -3.30 -5.96 -12.91
CA SER A 166 -3.31 -5.76 -14.36
C SER A 166 -4.14 -4.54 -14.79
N THR A 167 -4.94 -3.98 -13.88
CA THR A 167 -5.77 -2.79 -14.10
C THR A 167 -5.33 -1.64 -13.20
N ALA A 168 -4.04 -1.58 -12.84
CA ALA A 168 -3.50 -0.53 -11.99
C ALA A 168 -3.67 0.86 -12.63
N LYS A 169 -3.97 1.84 -11.78
CA LYS A 169 -3.96 3.27 -12.14
C LYS A 169 -2.52 3.74 -12.33
N LYS A 170 -2.31 4.81 -13.10
CA LYS A 170 -0.98 5.37 -13.37
C LYS A 170 -0.48 6.26 -12.25
N THR A 171 -1.36 7.12 -11.73
CA THR A 171 -1.01 8.13 -10.73
C THR A 171 -1.50 7.75 -9.35
N PHE A 172 -0.77 8.20 -8.33
CA PHE A 172 -1.20 8.00 -6.95
C PHE A 172 -2.53 8.72 -6.69
N ALA A 173 -2.67 9.94 -7.21
CA ALA A 173 -3.87 10.75 -7.04
C ALA A 173 -5.14 10.05 -7.59
N ALA A 174 -5.06 9.49 -8.81
CA ALA A 174 -6.18 8.76 -9.40
C ALA A 174 -6.53 7.47 -8.63
N THR A 175 -5.53 6.84 -8.00
CA THR A 175 -5.75 5.65 -7.16
C THR A 175 -6.40 6.02 -5.83
N GLN A 176 -5.90 7.04 -5.16
CA GLN A 176 -6.46 7.51 -3.89
C GLN A 176 -7.91 8.00 -4.05
N ALA A 177 -8.29 8.55 -5.20
CA ALA A 177 -9.67 8.94 -5.48
C ALA A 177 -10.69 7.78 -5.41
N LEU A 178 -10.22 6.52 -5.47
CA LEU A 178 -11.07 5.33 -5.30
C LEU A 178 -11.29 4.97 -3.82
N THR A 179 -10.44 5.48 -2.93
CA THR A 179 -10.44 5.13 -1.51
C THR A 179 -11.49 5.94 -0.73
N SER A 180 -11.94 5.40 0.39
CA SER A 180 -12.91 6.06 1.27
C SER A 180 -12.40 6.12 2.70
N SER A 181 -12.54 7.30 3.32
CA SER A 181 -12.15 7.49 4.72
C SER A 181 -12.92 6.53 5.63
N GLY A 182 -12.21 5.87 6.54
CA GLY A 182 -12.79 4.91 7.47
C GLY A 182 -12.94 3.48 6.94
N ASN A 183 -12.77 3.26 5.63
CA ASN A 183 -12.92 1.92 5.04
C ASN A 183 -11.71 1.00 5.27
N ASN A 184 -10.59 1.55 5.77
CA ASN A 184 -9.32 0.84 5.97
C ASN A 184 -8.73 0.26 4.66
N ASP A 185 -8.89 0.99 3.57
CA ASP A 185 -8.37 0.63 2.24
C ASP A 185 -6.84 0.56 2.22
N VAL A 186 -6.32 -0.20 1.25
CA VAL A 186 -4.89 -0.29 0.95
C VAL A 186 -4.62 0.02 -0.51
N ILE A 187 -3.58 0.81 -0.75
CA ILE A 187 -2.98 1.02 -2.07
C ILE A 187 -1.66 0.27 -2.12
N PHE A 188 -1.55 -0.68 -3.04
CA PHE A 188 -0.30 -1.33 -3.39
C PHE A 188 0.34 -0.64 -4.57
N CYS A 189 1.55 -0.11 -4.38
CA CYS A 189 2.40 0.32 -5.47
C CYS A 189 3.09 -0.91 -6.08
N ARG A 190 2.91 -1.13 -7.37
CA ARG A 190 3.51 -2.24 -8.12
C ARG A 190 4.06 -1.72 -9.45
N PRO A 191 5.26 -1.14 -9.45
CA PRO A 191 5.94 -0.80 -10.69
C PRO A 191 6.21 -2.07 -11.50
N THR A 192 5.87 -2.07 -12.79
CA THR A 192 6.13 -3.19 -13.71
C THR A 192 7.21 -2.91 -14.74
N GLY A 193 7.97 -1.82 -14.58
CA GLY A 193 9.12 -1.50 -15.41
C GLY A 193 10.20 -2.59 -15.38
N SER A 194 10.91 -2.76 -16.50
CA SER A 194 11.93 -3.80 -16.68
C SER A 194 13.28 -3.48 -16.02
N GLY A 195 13.43 -2.31 -15.38
CA GLY A 195 14.71 -1.77 -14.91
C GLY A 195 15.15 -2.21 -13.52
N GLY A 196 14.39 -3.05 -12.81
CA GLY A 196 14.68 -3.45 -11.42
C GLY A 196 14.41 -2.36 -10.37
N THR A 197 14.48 -1.09 -10.77
CA THR A 197 14.04 0.09 -10.04
C THR A 197 13.05 0.90 -10.89
N SER A 198 12.01 1.45 -10.26
CA SER A 198 11.09 2.42 -10.85
C SER A 198 11.17 3.73 -10.07
N THR A 199 11.12 4.85 -10.78
CA THR A 199 11.17 6.18 -10.19
C THR A 199 9.91 6.95 -10.60
N SER A 200 9.06 7.27 -9.62
CA SER A 200 7.98 8.23 -9.82
C SER A 200 8.46 9.63 -9.46
N THR A 201 8.07 10.59 -10.28
CA THR A 201 8.30 12.03 -10.05
C THR A 201 7.12 12.72 -9.39
N GLU A 202 6.09 11.96 -8.99
CA GLU A 202 4.94 12.46 -8.27
C GLU A 202 5.28 12.78 -6.80
N THR A 203 4.58 13.76 -6.24
CA THR A 203 4.45 13.95 -4.80
C THR A 203 3.19 13.25 -4.31
N LEU A 204 3.28 12.52 -3.20
CA LEU A 204 2.13 11.81 -2.60
C LEU A 204 1.48 12.70 -1.54
N ASN A 205 0.26 13.15 -1.80
CA ASN A 205 -0.55 13.86 -0.81
C ASN A 205 -1.65 12.93 -0.25
N ILE A 206 -1.43 12.38 0.94
CA ILE A 206 -2.33 11.41 1.57
C ILE A 206 -3.36 12.16 2.43
N THR A 207 -4.61 12.14 1.96
CA THR A 207 -5.74 12.87 2.54
C THR A 207 -6.90 11.97 2.97
N THR A 208 -6.91 10.69 2.55
CA THR A 208 -7.90 9.71 3.02
C THR A 208 -7.52 9.15 4.40
N ASN A 209 -8.41 9.29 5.38
CA ASN A 209 -8.21 8.70 6.71
C ASN A 209 -8.26 7.16 6.63
N ASN A 210 -7.48 6.49 7.47
CA ASN A 210 -7.37 5.04 7.52
C ASN A 210 -6.75 4.43 6.25
N LEU A 211 -6.01 5.17 5.44
CA LEU A 211 -5.40 4.62 4.22
C LEU A 211 -4.04 3.97 4.50
N LYS A 212 -3.76 2.83 3.85
CA LYS A 212 -2.47 2.14 3.93
C LYS A 212 -1.83 2.22 2.55
N VAL A 213 -0.63 2.77 2.44
CA VAL A 213 0.11 2.87 1.19
C VAL A 213 1.36 2.03 1.31
N ARG A 214 1.48 1.00 0.47
CA ARG A 214 2.51 -0.04 0.58
C ARG A 214 3.24 -0.20 -0.74
N GLY A 215 4.55 -0.01 -0.71
CA GLY A 215 5.45 -0.21 -1.83
C GLY A 215 6.28 -1.49 -1.72
N PRO A 216 7.00 -1.86 -2.79
CA PRO A 216 7.81 -3.08 -2.87
C PRO A 216 9.19 -2.95 -2.19
N GLY A 217 9.48 -1.82 -1.54
CA GLY A 217 10.78 -1.52 -0.93
C GLY A 217 11.61 -0.54 -1.77
N ASN A 218 12.94 -0.67 -1.69
CA ASN A 218 13.89 0.25 -2.34
C ASN A 218 13.79 0.26 -3.89
N SER A 219 13.16 -0.75 -4.49
CA SER A 219 12.94 -0.78 -5.94
C SER A 219 11.93 0.26 -6.42
N MET A 220 11.11 0.83 -5.53
CA MET A 220 10.23 1.94 -5.86
C MET A 220 10.72 3.24 -5.23
N GLN A 221 11.08 4.20 -6.09
CA GLN A 221 11.67 5.48 -5.70
C GLN A 221 10.70 6.63 -5.96
N LEU A 222 10.45 7.45 -4.94
CA LEU A 222 9.72 8.69 -5.04
C LEU A 222 10.73 9.83 -5.04
N ILE A 223 10.97 10.42 -6.22
CA ILE A 223 11.96 11.47 -6.43
C ILE A 223 11.30 12.55 -7.30
N PRO A 224 10.56 13.49 -6.69
CA PRO A 224 9.89 14.54 -7.43
C PRO A 224 10.89 15.52 -8.01
N THR A 225 10.47 16.24 -9.06
CA THR A 225 11.26 17.34 -9.63
C THR A 225 10.85 18.71 -9.06
N ALA A 226 9.67 18.80 -8.46
CA ALA A 226 9.16 20.02 -7.84
C ALA A 226 9.89 20.35 -6.54
N THR A 227 10.16 21.64 -6.33
CA THR A 227 10.95 22.15 -5.20
C THR A 227 10.12 22.78 -4.08
N THR A 228 8.79 22.75 -4.20
CA THR A 228 7.86 23.46 -3.32
C THR A 228 7.29 22.58 -2.22
N ASP A 229 6.92 21.36 -2.55
CA ASP A 229 6.14 20.48 -1.68
C ASP A 229 6.96 19.29 -1.18
N PRO A 230 6.66 18.75 0.01
CA PRO A 230 7.26 17.50 0.46
C PRO A 230 6.95 16.35 -0.50
N THR A 231 7.87 15.39 -0.59
CA THR A 231 7.68 14.20 -1.46
C THR A 231 6.48 13.38 -1.01
N VAL A 232 6.30 13.21 0.29
CA VAL A 232 5.12 12.57 0.89
C VAL A 232 4.55 13.49 1.96
N THR A 233 3.30 13.90 1.79
CA THR A 233 2.52 14.66 2.78
C THR A 233 1.42 13.76 3.34
N ILE A 234 1.34 13.65 4.67
CA ILE A 234 0.34 12.84 5.37
C ILE A 234 -0.54 13.77 6.21
N ALA A 235 -1.61 14.26 5.59
CA ALA A 235 -2.59 15.15 6.23
C ALA A 235 -3.72 14.37 6.92
N ALA A 236 -3.88 13.08 6.61
CA ALA A 236 -4.94 12.23 7.15
C ALA A 236 -4.52 11.43 8.38
N ASN A 237 -5.50 11.03 9.19
CA ASN A 237 -5.29 10.22 10.39
C ASN A 237 -5.28 8.71 10.09
N ASN A 238 -4.61 7.96 10.95
CA ASN A 238 -4.54 6.50 10.91
C ASN A 238 -3.97 5.93 9.60
N VAL A 239 -2.93 6.56 9.09
CA VAL A 239 -2.27 6.20 7.82
C VAL A 239 -1.06 5.31 8.06
N GLU A 240 -0.83 4.36 7.16
CA GLU A 240 0.44 3.64 7.00
C GLU A 240 1.11 4.09 5.70
N VAL A 241 2.42 4.39 5.75
CA VAL A 241 3.29 4.47 4.57
C VAL A 241 4.43 3.49 4.77
N SER A 242 4.64 2.60 3.80
CA SER A 242 5.67 1.56 3.93
C SER A 242 6.29 1.11 2.63
N GLY A 243 7.57 0.70 2.69
CA GLY A 243 8.24 0.04 1.56
C GLY A 243 8.54 0.97 0.39
N PHE A 244 9.07 2.17 0.64
CA PHE A 244 9.46 3.12 -0.40
C PHE A 244 10.86 3.66 -0.15
N TYR A 245 11.57 3.95 -1.23
CA TYR A 245 12.71 4.87 -1.24
C TYR A 245 12.21 6.28 -1.54
N ILE A 246 12.55 7.26 -0.72
CA ILE A 246 11.97 8.60 -0.76
C ILE A 246 13.12 9.62 -0.73
N GLN A 247 13.18 10.48 -1.74
CA GLN A 247 14.04 11.66 -1.75
C GLN A 247 13.22 12.89 -2.11
N THR A 248 13.79 14.06 -1.88
CA THR A 248 13.24 15.31 -2.40
C THR A 248 13.80 15.60 -3.79
N ALA A 249 13.33 16.68 -4.42
CA ALA A 249 14.04 17.19 -5.59
C ALA A 249 15.47 17.59 -5.21
N ALA A 250 16.36 17.64 -6.22
CA ALA A 250 17.78 17.88 -6.04
C ALA A 250 18.14 19.27 -5.49
N THR A 251 17.17 20.19 -5.46
CA THR A 251 17.30 21.54 -4.89
C THR A 251 16.00 21.93 -4.18
N GLY A 252 16.06 22.98 -3.37
CA GLY A 252 14.92 23.52 -2.63
C GLY A 252 15.14 23.44 -1.12
N SER A 253 14.06 23.39 -0.35
CA SER A 253 14.09 23.29 1.11
C SER A 253 12.91 22.46 1.66
N GLN A 254 12.45 21.51 0.86
CA GLN A 254 11.31 20.65 1.12
C GLN A 254 11.73 19.44 1.95
N ASN A 255 10.79 18.90 2.72
CA ASN A 255 11.00 17.69 3.51
C ASN A 255 10.72 16.45 2.65
N ALA A 256 11.34 15.30 2.94
CA ALA A 256 10.94 14.08 2.23
C ALA A 256 9.55 13.59 2.69
N ILE A 257 9.32 13.51 4.00
CA ILE A 257 8.02 13.16 4.58
C ILE A 257 7.56 14.25 5.53
N SER A 258 6.33 14.74 5.36
CA SER A 258 5.68 15.67 6.28
C SER A 258 4.39 15.08 6.83
N ILE A 259 4.19 15.18 8.15
CA ILE A 259 3.12 14.52 8.88
C ILE A 259 2.34 15.53 9.74
N GLU A 260 1.03 15.60 9.49
CA GLU A 260 0.05 16.42 10.20
C GLU A 260 -1.09 15.58 10.83
N GLY A 261 -1.27 14.34 10.36
CA GLY A 261 -2.28 13.43 10.87
C GLY A 261 -1.85 12.72 12.16
N ASN A 262 -2.84 12.21 12.91
CA ASN A 262 -2.62 11.38 14.10
C ASN A 262 -2.53 9.89 13.76
N ASN A 263 -1.88 9.11 14.63
CA ASN A 263 -1.75 7.66 14.57
C ASN A 263 -1.10 7.18 13.26
N ILE A 264 0.04 7.76 12.91
CA ILE A 264 0.72 7.51 11.64
C ILE A 264 1.81 6.46 11.84
N LEU A 265 1.85 5.49 10.94
CA LEU A 265 2.89 4.48 10.88
C LEU A 265 3.71 4.68 9.60
N ALA A 266 4.99 5.03 9.77
CA ALA A 266 5.98 4.97 8.71
C ALA A 266 6.92 3.79 8.99
N ARG A 267 7.02 2.83 8.07
CA ARG A 267 7.82 1.62 8.29
C ARG A 267 8.49 1.08 7.04
N ASP A 268 9.64 0.44 7.19
CA ASP A 268 10.37 -0.15 6.07
C ASP A 268 10.64 0.88 4.95
N CYS A 269 10.80 2.15 5.33
CA CYS A 269 11.07 3.26 4.41
C CYS A 269 12.56 3.58 4.41
N TRP A 270 13.07 3.96 3.25
CA TRP A 270 14.41 4.54 3.11
C TRP A 270 14.27 5.98 2.65
N VAL A 271 14.57 6.92 3.53
CA VAL A 271 14.53 8.35 3.24
C VAL A 271 15.96 8.85 3.04
N GLY A 272 16.25 9.40 1.85
CA GLY A 272 17.59 9.84 1.49
C GLY A 272 17.61 11.26 0.91
N SER A 273 18.77 11.92 0.94
CA SER A 273 19.08 13.10 0.13
C SER A 273 18.03 14.22 0.19
N SER A 274 17.45 14.45 1.37
CA SER A 274 16.41 15.48 1.55
C SER A 274 17.04 16.86 1.68
N GLN A 275 16.51 17.85 0.95
CA GLN A 275 17.00 19.24 0.98
C GLN A 275 16.62 20.00 2.27
N ASN A 276 15.76 19.40 3.11
CA ASN A 276 15.53 19.86 4.47
C ASN A 276 15.50 18.66 5.40
N HIS A 277 14.40 18.40 6.13
CA HIS A 277 14.33 17.27 7.04
C HIS A 277 13.92 16.00 6.30
N GLY A 278 14.44 14.85 6.75
CA GLY A 278 13.99 13.55 6.23
C GLY A 278 12.52 13.31 6.56
N VAL A 279 12.18 13.36 7.84
CA VAL A 279 10.80 13.26 8.33
C VAL A 279 10.51 14.43 9.26
N THR A 280 9.42 15.16 8.99
CA THR A 280 8.93 16.22 9.87
C THR A 280 7.53 15.90 10.36
N ILE A 281 7.34 16.00 11.67
CA ILE A 281 6.06 15.90 12.33
C ILE A 281 5.71 17.30 12.82
N THR A 282 4.73 17.94 12.18
CA THR A 282 4.27 19.28 12.57
C THR A 282 3.14 19.21 13.59
N ASN A 283 2.36 18.13 13.58
CA ASN A 283 1.30 17.82 14.54
C ASN A 283 0.98 16.33 14.46
N SER A 284 1.16 15.57 15.53
CA SER A 284 0.73 14.15 15.54
C SER A 284 0.74 13.55 16.94
N ALA A 285 -0.38 12.95 17.35
CA ALA A 285 -0.40 11.98 18.43
C ALA A 285 -0.12 10.58 17.89
N ARG A 286 0.72 9.80 18.58
CA ARG A 286 1.00 8.38 18.30
C ARG A 286 1.69 8.12 16.95
N PHE A 287 2.60 8.99 16.54
CA PHE A 287 3.51 8.71 15.42
C PHE A 287 4.42 7.50 15.72
N ARG A 288 4.66 6.65 14.72
CA ARG A 288 5.47 5.43 14.81
C ARG A 288 6.39 5.37 13.59
N MET A 289 7.71 5.45 13.79
CA MET A 289 8.72 5.16 12.77
C MET A 289 9.40 3.83 13.09
N LEU A 290 9.25 2.81 12.24
CA LEU A 290 9.80 1.48 12.48
C LEU A 290 10.71 0.99 11.33
N THR A 291 11.80 0.30 11.66
CA THR A 291 12.61 -0.46 10.68
C THR A 291 12.98 0.35 9.44
N SER A 292 13.38 1.61 9.62
CA SER A 292 13.55 2.56 8.51
C SER A 292 14.94 3.18 8.52
N VAL A 293 15.39 3.60 7.35
CA VAL A 293 16.68 4.30 7.15
C VAL A 293 16.41 5.75 6.80
N ILE A 294 17.14 6.67 7.43
CA ILE A 294 17.10 8.09 7.12
C ILE A 294 18.54 8.59 6.98
N GLU A 295 18.89 9.12 5.81
CA GLU A 295 20.27 9.45 5.49
C GLU A 295 20.41 10.73 4.67
N ASN A 296 21.59 11.36 4.78
CA ASN A 296 22.04 12.43 3.88
C ASN A 296 21.01 13.58 3.76
N CYS A 297 20.36 13.96 4.86
CA CYS A 297 19.42 15.08 4.88
C CYS A 297 20.17 16.37 5.23
N GLU A 298 19.91 17.47 4.53
CA GLU A 298 20.55 18.77 4.84
C GLU A 298 20.11 19.29 6.21
N GLY A 299 18.85 19.05 6.58
CA GLY A 299 18.31 19.31 7.91
C GLY A 299 18.37 18.06 8.82
N ASN A 300 17.45 17.98 9.78
CA ASN A 300 17.39 16.85 10.71
C ASN A 300 16.88 15.57 10.04
N GLY A 301 17.33 14.41 10.51
CA GLY A 301 16.80 13.12 10.06
C GLY A 301 15.31 13.02 10.39
N ILE A 302 14.97 13.16 11.68
CA ILE A 302 13.58 13.27 12.15
C ILE A 302 13.44 14.56 12.98
N ASN A 303 12.44 15.38 12.66
CA ASN A 303 12.08 16.58 13.42
C ASN A 303 10.67 16.45 14.01
N LEU A 304 10.57 16.45 15.34
CA LEU A 304 9.31 16.45 16.08
C LEU A 304 9.03 17.89 16.50
N GLY A 305 8.04 18.51 15.86
CA GLY A 305 7.54 19.84 16.18
C GLY A 305 6.40 19.83 17.21
N ASN A 306 5.87 21.02 17.51
CA ASN A 306 4.77 21.23 18.46
C ASN A 306 3.60 20.24 18.28
N ASN A 307 2.90 19.96 19.38
CA ASN A 307 1.74 19.07 19.45
C ASN A 307 2.04 17.61 19.08
N THR A 308 3.32 17.24 19.02
CA THR A 308 3.72 15.84 18.84
C THR A 308 3.69 15.11 20.16
N THR A 309 2.83 14.09 20.28
CA THR A 309 2.73 13.30 21.52
C THR A 309 2.87 11.82 21.25
N GLN A 310 3.47 11.09 22.20
CA GLN A 310 3.57 9.63 22.15
C GLN A 310 4.29 9.12 20.90
N ALA A 311 5.27 9.85 20.37
CA ALA A 311 6.04 9.37 19.22
C ALA A 311 6.92 8.18 19.63
N LEU A 312 7.05 7.20 18.75
CA LEU A 312 7.98 6.07 18.90
C LEU A 312 8.84 5.97 17.66
N ILE A 313 10.15 6.03 17.86
CA ILE A 313 11.15 5.80 16.83
C ILE A 313 11.92 4.55 17.25
N SER A 314 11.77 3.48 16.47
CA SER A 314 12.33 2.18 16.84
C SER A 314 12.96 1.47 15.66
N LYS A 315 14.11 0.83 15.87
CA LYS A 315 14.84 0.09 14.83
C LYS A 315 15.14 0.96 13.61
N ALA A 316 15.45 2.24 13.84
CA ALA A 316 15.82 3.17 12.78
C ALA A 316 17.35 3.25 12.63
N ILE A 317 17.81 3.49 11.41
CA ILE A 317 19.20 3.88 11.13
C ILE A 317 19.16 5.32 10.65
N ILE A 318 19.77 6.24 11.38
CA ILE A 318 19.73 7.68 11.08
C ILE A 318 21.14 8.25 11.04
N TYR A 319 21.56 8.77 9.88
CA TYR A 319 22.94 9.23 9.76
C TYR A 319 23.16 10.32 8.72
N ASN A 320 24.29 11.03 8.86
CA ASN A 320 24.69 12.12 7.95
C ASN A 320 23.59 13.17 7.74
N CYS A 321 22.89 13.53 8.83
CA CYS A 321 21.92 14.61 8.88
C CYS A 321 22.46 15.76 9.76
N GLN A 322 21.72 16.86 9.91
CA GLN A 322 22.05 17.91 10.89
C GLN A 322 22.00 17.35 12.31
N ASN A 323 20.80 17.12 12.86
CA ASN A 323 20.63 16.22 13.99
C ASN A 323 20.06 14.89 13.49
N GLY A 324 20.35 13.78 14.18
CA GLY A 324 19.67 12.52 13.88
C GLY A 324 18.18 12.66 14.18
N ILE A 325 17.85 12.97 15.44
CA ILE A 325 16.48 13.24 15.90
C ILE A 325 16.48 14.57 16.65
N LEU A 326 15.65 15.51 16.22
CA LEU A 326 15.36 16.75 16.93
C LEU A 326 13.96 16.69 17.51
N LEU A 327 13.83 16.95 18.80
CA LEU A 327 12.57 17.21 19.48
C LEU A 327 12.55 18.69 19.83
N SER A 328 11.68 19.45 19.18
CA SER A 328 11.62 20.90 19.32
C SER A 328 10.18 21.37 19.48
N GLY A 329 9.97 22.28 20.43
CA GLY A 329 8.64 22.81 20.71
C GLY A 329 8.22 22.63 22.17
N THR A 330 7.15 23.33 22.54
CA THR A 330 6.68 23.43 23.94
C THR A 330 5.57 22.45 24.29
N THR A 331 5.10 21.69 23.30
CA THR A 331 3.98 20.74 23.41
C THR A 331 4.36 19.37 22.86
N VAL A 332 5.64 19.03 22.96
CA VAL A 332 6.19 17.73 22.54
C VAL A 332 6.34 16.86 23.78
N ASN A 333 5.63 15.72 23.86
CA ASN A 333 5.63 14.92 25.08
C ASN A 333 5.45 13.42 24.91
N ASP A 334 5.94 12.67 25.90
CA ASP A 334 5.74 11.21 26.03
C ASP A 334 6.40 10.39 24.91
N ASN A 335 7.57 10.83 24.43
CA ASN A 335 8.24 10.24 23.27
C ASN A 335 9.22 9.15 23.66
N ILE A 336 9.40 8.16 22.77
CA ILE A 336 10.28 7.02 22.99
C ILE A 336 11.18 6.83 21.77
N ILE A 337 12.48 6.71 22.03
CA ILE A 337 13.47 6.35 21.02
C ILE A 337 14.19 5.08 21.50
N GLU A 338 14.13 4.02 20.70
CA GLU A 338 14.67 2.71 21.07
C GLU A 338 15.30 1.93 19.91
N ASN A 339 16.20 1.01 20.24
CA ASN A 339 16.81 0.02 19.36
C ASN A 339 17.36 0.60 18.03
N SER A 340 17.84 1.84 18.05
CA SER A 340 18.21 2.58 16.84
C SER A 340 19.71 2.85 16.75
N LEU A 341 20.23 2.97 15.52
CA LEU A 341 21.61 3.33 15.23
C LEU A 341 21.65 4.77 14.69
N ILE A 342 22.28 5.68 15.42
CA ILE A 342 22.30 7.11 15.09
C ILE A 342 23.74 7.62 15.07
N TYR A 343 24.25 8.03 13.90
CA TYR A 343 25.67 8.36 13.78
C TYR A 343 26.01 9.39 12.70
N LYS A 344 27.21 9.98 12.79
CA LYS A 344 27.76 10.90 11.77
C LYS A 344 26.87 12.10 11.46
N ASN A 345 26.05 12.55 12.41
CA ASN A 345 25.29 13.79 12.24
C ASN A 345 26.18 14.99 12.56
N THR A 346 25.97 16.10 11.85
CA THR A 346 26.83 17.30 11.93
C THR A 346 26.58 18.13 13.20
N ALA A 347 25.48 17.89 13.89
CA ALA A 347 25.17 18.39 15.22
C ALA A 347 25.05 17.21 16.21
N TYR A 348 23.88 17.00 16.81
CA TYR A 348 23.67 15.94 17.81
C TYR A 348 23.07 14.67 17.20
N GLY A 349 23.33 13.51 17.80
CA GLY A 349 22.58 12.30 17.48
C GLY A 349 21.10 12.47 17.84
N ILE A 350 20.83 12.83 19.09
CA ILE A 350 19.49 13.20 19.57
C ILE A 350 19.57 14.56 20.29
N SER A 351 18.70 15.48 19.92
CA SER A 351 18.56 16.79 20.57
C SER A 351 17.17 16.96 21.14
N ILE A 352 17.07 17.06 22.47
CA ILE A 352 15.83 17.33 23.20
C ILE A 352 15.83 18.82 23.58
N GLY A 353 14.99 19.60 22.91
CA GLY A 353 14.87 21.04 23.12
C GLY A 353 14.13 21.42 24.40
N THR A 354 14.16 22.71 24.73
CA THR A 354 13.39 23.28 25.84
C THR A 354 11.89 23.17 25.58
N GLY A 355 11.12 22.89 26.64
CA GLY A 355 9.67 22.70 26.57
C GLY A 355 9.22 21.31 26.10
N VAL A 356 10.16 20.43 25.73
CA VAL A 356 9.89 19.01 25.50
C VAL A 356 9.81 18.29 26.85
N ASN A 357 8.78 17.46 27.03
CA ASN A 357 8.53 16.77 28.30
C ASN A 357 8.55 15.25 28.15
N ARG A 358 9.05 14.52 29.15
CA ARG A 358 8.92 13.06 29.26
C ARG A 358 9.37 12.32 28.00
N THR A 359 10.61 12.57 27.57
CA THR A 359 11.22 11.84 26.45
C THR A 359 12.12 10.74 27.00
N SER A 360 11.93 9.51 26.53
CA SER A 360 12.71 8.34 26.91
C SER A 360 13.58 7.85 25.75
N VAL A 361 14.88 8.03 25.85
CA VAL A 361 15.87 7.37 24.98
C VAL A 361 16.35 6.13 25.72
N ARG A 362 15.87 4.95 25.30
CA ARG A 362 16.09 3.70 26.04
C ARG A 362 16.27 2.50 25.11
N SER A 363 16.77 1.39 25.65
CA SER A 363 16.85 0.08 25.01
C SER A 363 17.76 0.05 23.79
N GLN A 364 19.06 -0.24 24.01
CA GLN A 364 20.02 -0.62 22.96
C GLN A 364 20.17 0.39 21.80
N ASN A 365 20.03 1.68 22.08
CA ASN A 365 20.41 2.69 21.09
C ASN A 365 21.94 2.77 20.98
N THR A 366 22.46 2.77 19.75
CA THR A 366 23.86 3.07 19.48
C THR A 366 23.95 4.48 18.90
N ILE A 367 24.44 5.44 19.69
CA ILE A 367 24.56 6.83 19.28
C ILE A 367 26.03 7.22 19.32
N ILE A 368 26.67 7.40 18.16
CA ILE A 368 28.13 7.54 18.07
C ILE A 368 28.56 8.48 16.93
N ASN A 369 29.78 9.04 17.03
CA ASN A 369 30.42 9.81 15.96
C ASN A 369 29.58 11.02 15.45
N ASN A 370 28.80 11.64 16.33
CA ASN A 370 28.09 12.89 16.02
C ASN A 370 28.96 14.08 16.43
N THR A 371 28.99 15.14 15.63
CA THR A 371 30.00 16.21 15.76
C THR A 371 29.83 17.06 17.02
N SER A 372 28.60 17.47 17.37
CA SER A 372 28.35 18.28 18.58
C SER A 372 28.16 17.43 19.84
N GLY A 373 27.82 16.16 19.67
CA GLY A 373 27.63 15.21 20.76
C GLY A 373 26.59 14.14 20.44
N ASN A 374 26.55 13.07 21.23
CA ASN A 374 25.59 11.99 21.01
C ASN A 374 24.17 12.42 21.41
N THR A 375 24.03 13.01 22.59
CA THR A 375 22.76 13.52 23.09
C THR A 375 22.93 14.93 23.67
N THR A 376 21.90 15.75 23.54
CA THR A 376 21.72 16.98 24.33
C THR A 376 20.29 17.00 24.87
N ASP A 377 20.16 17.39 26.13
CA ASP A 377 18.89 17.37 26.85
C ASP A 377 18.65 18.70 27.57
N SER A 378 17.67 19.44 27.06
CA SER A 378 17.10 20.63 27.69
C SER A 378 15.62 20.44 28.01
N GLY A 379 15.13 19.20 27.92
CA GLY A 379 13.75 18.84 28.24
C GLY A 379 13.50 18.72 29.74
N THR A 380 12.25 18.46 30.11
CA THR A 380 11.84 18.17 31.49
C THR A 380 11.39 16.72 31.62
N ASP A 381 11.76 16.05 32.71
CA ASP A 381 11.45 14.64 32.97
C ASP A 381 11.93 13.68 31.86
N SER A 382 12.98 14.06 31.14
CA SER A 382 13.64 13.21 30.15
C SER A 382 14.42 12.08 30.83
N TYR A 383 14.41 10.91 30.23
CA TYR A 383 15.26 9.78 30.59
C TYR A 383 16.12 9.41 29.39
N ILE A 384 17.44 9.47 29.56
CA ILE A 384 18.40 9.01 28.56
C ILE A 384 19.20 7.88 29.20
N GLU A 385 19.05 6.67 28.66
CA GLU A 385 19.86 5.54 29.07
C GLU A 385 21.33 5.84 28.78
N THR A 386 22.15 5.77 29.82
CA THR A 386 23.60 5.90 29.68
C THR A 386 24.11 4.71 28.85
N PRO A 387 24.86 4.94 27.77
CA PRO A 387 25.45 3.85 27.00
C PRO A 387 26.20 2.90 27.92
N THR A 388 25.98 1.59 27.76
CA THR A 388 26.73 0.57 28.48
C THR A 388 28.21 0.73 28.11
N GLY A 389 29.02 1.20 29.07
CA GLY A 389 30.42 1.59 28.82
C GLY A 389 30.65 3.10 28.76
N GLY A 390 29.94 3.91 29.56
CA GLY A 390 30.29 5.32 29.80
C GLY A 390 31.78 5.52 30.14
N ALA A 391 32.23 6.80 30.17
CA ALA A 391 33.63 7.14 30.44
C ALA A 391 34.17 6.26 31.57
N SER A 392 35.26 5.55 31.26
CA SER A 392 35.88 4.65 32.21
C SER A 392 36.18 5.42 33.50
N ALA A 393 36.20 4.72 34.64
CA ALA A 393 36.54 5.36 35.90
C ALA A 393 37.88 6.11 35.82
N SER A 394 38.82 5.68 34.97
CA SER A 394 40.06 6.40 34.66
C SER A 394 39.84 7.66 33.84
N GLU A 395 39.04 7.63 32.76
CA GLU A 395 38.75 8.84 31.97
C GLU A 395 38.00 9.90 32.79
N ILE A 396 37.07 9.48 33.65
CA ILE A 396 36.39 10.38 34.58
C ILE A 396 37.38 10.91 35.62
N ALA A 397 38.24 10.05 36.19
CA ALA A 397 39.23 10.48 37.17
C ALA A 397 40.22 11.48 36.56
N ASP A 398 40.75 11.21 35.37
CA ASP A 398 41.68 12.10 34.68
C ASP A 398 41.00 13.45 34.39
N ALA A 399 39.78 13.44 33.86
CA ALA A 399 39.01 14.68 33.63
C ALA A 399 38.76 15.48 34.93
N VAL A 400 38.52 14.80 36.06
CA VAL A 400 38.32 15.45 37.37
C VAL A 400 39.64 15.99 37.95
N TRP A 401 40.75 15.28 37.78
CA TRP A 401 42.06 15.67 38.31
C TRP A 401 42.73 16.76 37.48
N ASP A 402 42.53 16.76 36.17
CA ASP A 402 43.08 17.76 35.25
C ASP A 402 42.19 19.01 35.09
N GLU A 403 41.07 19.06 35.81
CA GLU A 403 40.15 20.20 35.79
C GLU A 403 40.84 21.49 36.28
N VAL A 404 40.62 22.58 35.56
CA VAL A 404 41.29 23.86 35.83
C VAL A 404 40.69 24.52 37.08
N ILE A 405 41.43 24.49 38.19
CA ILE A 405 41.02 25.07 39.49
C ILE A 405 40.67 26.58 39.41
N SER A 406 41.20 27.32 38.44
CA SER A 406 41.03 28.78 38.36
C SER A 406 39.57 29.21 38.14
N SER A 407 38.71 28.34 37.58
CA SER A 407 37.28 28.57 37.38
C SER A 407 36.45 28.37 38.66
N HIS A 408 36.96 27.61 39.64
CA HIS A 408 36.24 27.26 40.87
C HIS A 408 36.50 28.24 42.01
N THR A 409 35.95 29.46 41.88
CA THR A 409 36.19 30.56 42.82
C THR A 409 35.11 30.71 43.90
N THR A 410 33.95 30.08 43.72
CA THR A 410 32.81 30.18 44.64
C THR A 410 33.14 29.58 46.02
N SER A 411 32.83 30.33 47.08
CA SER A 411 33.00 29.88 48.46
C SER A 411 32.21 28.60 48.74
N GLY A 412 32.79 27.66 49.49
CA GLY A 412 32.18 26.35 49.78
C GLY A 412 32.38 25.28 48.72
N THR A 413 33.00 25.59 47.58
CA THR A 413 33.36 24.58 46.57
C THR A 413 34.71 23.93 46.88
N THR A 414 34.89 22.67 46.47
CA THR A 414 36.15 21.93 46.62
C THR A 414 37.32 22.63 45.92
N GLY A 415 37.11 23.14 44.70
CA GLY A 415 38.14 23.87 43.95
C GLY A 415 38.59 25.15 44.67
N ARG A 416 37.68 25.88 45.33
CA ARG A 416 38.02 27.03 46.16
C ARG A 416 38.86 26.64 47.37
N ALA A 417 38.51 25.53 48.05
CA ALA A 417 39.25 25.04 49.20
C ALA A 417 40.70 24.62 48.84
N LEU A 418 40.90 23.95 47.70
CA LEU A 418 42.22 23.58 47.20
C LEU A 418 43.07 24.82 46.85
N LYS A 419 42.47 25.82 46.20
CA LYS A 419 43.13 27.10 45.88
C LYS A 419 43.58 27.84 47.14
N ASP A 420 42.70 27.95 48.13
CA ASP A 420 42.99 28.62 49.40
C ASP A 420 44.06 27.86 50.20
N THR A 421 44.06 26.52 50.13
CA THR A 421 45.09 25.68 50.77
C THR A 421 46.46 25.91 50.14
N LYS A 422 46.55 25.94 48.80
CA LYS A 422 47.79 26.26 48.08
C LYS A 422 48.31 27.64 48.49
N LEU A 423 47.45 28.66 48.53
CA LEU A 423 47.83 30.01 48.94
C LEU A 423 48.37 30.05 50.37
N LYS A 424 47.67 29.42 51.31
CA LYS A 424 48.11 29.35 52.72
C LYS A 424 49.45 28.63 52.87
N ALA A 425 49.67 27.54 52.13
CA ALA A 425 50.94 26.83 52.14
C ALA A 425 52.09 27.69 51.61
N THR A 426 51.88 28.43 50.51
CA THR A 426 52.89 29.36 49.97
C THR A 426 53.20 30.50 50.93
N LEU A 427 52.19 31.08 51.61
CA LEU A 427 52.45 32.10 52.62
C LEU A 427 53.21 31.53 53.84
N ALA A 428 52.93 30.29 54.22
CA ALA A 428 53.61 29.64 55.33
C ALA A 428 55.08 29.33 55.02
N SER A 429 55.44 29.06 53.76
CA SER A 429 56.82 28.76 53.36
C SER A 429 57.73 29.98 53.18
N ILE A 430 57.17 31.19 53.24
CA ILE A 430 57.91 32.47 53.12
C ILE A 430 58.25 33.03 54.52
N LYS A 431 57.74 32.41 55.58
CA LYS A 431 58.16 32.64 56.97
C LYS A 431 59.14 31.56 57.39
#